data_AF-A0AAF0V0I4-F1
#
_entry.id   AF-A0AAF0V0I4-F1
#
_cell.length_a   1.000
_cell.length_b   1.000
_cell.length_c   1.000
_cell.angle_alpha   90.00
_cell.angle_beta   90.00
_cell.angle_gamma   90.00
#
_symmetry.space_group_name_H-M   'P 1'
#
loop_
_entity.id
_entity.type
_entity.pdbx_description
1 polymer ?
#
loop_
_entity_poly.entity_id
_entity_poly.type
_entity_poly.pdbx_seq_one_letter_code
_entity_poly.pdbx_strand_id
1 'polypeptide(L)'
;GSVILSSILEDRFLEVQGVEDLRGGVLASINVRPTFIEEIKANQFKDESLNELRKKTVYGKAQDVALDEGGVLSFKERMYVP
;
A
#
# COMPACT_ATOMS: atom_id res chain seq x y z
N GLY A 1 -15.03 -5.54 32.13
CA GLY A 1 -13.60 -5.62 31.78
C GLY A 1 -13.52 -5.72 30.28
N SER A 2 -12.63 -4.96 29.64
CA SER A 2 -12.39 -5.05 28.20
C SER A 2 -11.31 -6.10 27.96
N VAL A 3 -11.55 -7.04 27.05
CA VAL A 3 -10.52 -7.98 26.59
C VAL A 3 -9.93 -7.42 25.30
N ILE A 4 -8.62 -7.16 25.29
CA ILE A 4 -7.91 -6.79 24.07
C ILE A 4 -7.51 -8.09 23.36
N LEU A 5 -8.04 -8.30 22.16
CA LEU A 5 -7.66 -9.39 21.28
C LEU A 5 -6.69 -8.83 20.23
N SER A 6 -5.39 -8.87 20.55
CA SER A 6 -4.33 -8.54 19.59
C SER A 6 -4.03 -9.78 18.74
N SER A 7 -4.73 -9.93 17.61
CA SER A 7 -4.37 -10.91 16.59
C SER A 7 -3.47 -10.23 15.57
N ILE A 8 -2.16 -10.39 15.72
CA ILE A 8 -1.20 -10.03 14.68
C ILE A 8 -1.36 -11.07 13.58
N LEU A 9 -2.16 -10.78 12.55
CA LEU A 9 -2.00 -11.44 11.26
C LEU A 9 -0.59 -11.05 10.80
N GLU A 10 0.35 -11.99 10.79
CA GLU A 10 1.72 -11.79 10.31
C GLU A 10 1.74 -11.60 8.78
N ASP A 11 1.02 -10.60 8.30
CA ASP A 11 1.38 -9.95 7.05
C ASP A 11 2.42 -8.90 7.40
N ARG A 12 3.53 -8.83 6.66
CA ARG A 12 4.72 -8.04 7.01
C ARG A 12 4.47 -6.53 7.13
N PHE A 13 3.25 -6.08 6.84
CA PHE A 13 2.87 -4.70 6.58
C PHE A 13 1.63 -4.23 7.34
N LEU A 14 0.79 -5.15 7.82
CA LEU A 14 -0.51 -4.85 8.42
C LEU A 14 -0.56 -5.36 9.86
N GLU A 15 -0.95 -4.49 10.78
CA GLU A 15 -1.22 -4.83 12.16
C GLU A 15 -2.71 -4.55 12.43
N VAL A 16 -3.43 -5.56 12.91
CA VAL A 16 -4.85 -5.44 13.26
C VAL A 16 -4.99 -5.57 14.77
N GLN A 17 -5.56 -4.55 15.41
CA GLN A 17 -5.86 -4.57 16.84
C GLN A 17 -7.37 -4.59 17.04
N GLY A 18 -7.90 -5.65 17.67
CA GLY A 18 -9.32 -5.79 17.99
C GLY A 18 -9.61 -5.60 19.47
N VAL A 19 -10.72 -4.93 19.78
CA VAL A 19 -11.29 -4.83 21.12
C VAL A 19 -12.75 -5.24 21.07
N GLU A 20 -13.12 -6.21 21.90
CA GLU A 20 -14.53 -6.60 22.07
C GLU A 20 -15.20 -5.70 23.11
N ASP A 21 -16.30 -5.05 22.73
CA ASP A 21 -17.18 -4.30 23.63
C ASP A 21 -18.04 -5.29 24.44
N LEU A 22 -18.48 -4.86 25.63
CA LEU A 22 -19.30 -5.63 26.57
C LEU A 22 -20.66 -6.08 26.01
N ARG A 23 -21.05 -5.58 24.83
CA ARG A 23 -22.26 -5.94 24.08
C ARG A 23 -22.00 -6.91 22.93
N GLY A 24 -20.79 -7.46 22.81
CA GLY A 24 -20.40 -8.40 21.74
C GLY A 24 -20.08 -7.72 20.41
N GLY A 25 -19.83 -6.40 20.39
CA GLY A 25 -19.36 -5.68 19.22
C GLY A 25 -17.84 -5.70 19.14
N VAL A 26 -17.26 -5.75 17.95
CA VAL A 26 -15.79 -5.70 17.75
C VAL A 26 -15.41 -4.35 17.16
N LEU A 27 -14.54 -3.61 17.85
CA LEU A 27 -13.85 -2.45 17.32
C LEU A 27 -12.46 -2.89 16.86
N ALA A 28 -12.12 -2.68 15.59
CA ALA A 28 -10.81 -3.02 15.05
C ALA A 28 -10.10 -1.78 14.52
N SER A 29 -8.82 -1.65 14.83
CA SER A 29 -7.89 -0.68 14.22
C SER A 29 -6.96 -1.43 13.28
N ILE A 30 -6.74 -0.89 12.08
CA ILE A 30 -5.76 -1.40 11.12
C ILE A 30 -4.64 -0.38 11.03
N ASN A 31 -3.45 -0.77 11.44
CA ASN A 31 -2.23 0.00 11.31
C ASN A 31 -1.39 -0.57 10.17
N VAL A 32 -0.94 0.30 9.27
CA VAL A 32 0.00 -0.06 8.22
C VAL A 32 1.38 0.40 8.66
N ARG A 33 2.40 -0.45 8.52
CA ARG A 33 3.78 -0.07 8.85
C ARG A 33 4.20 1.12 7.98
N PRO A 34 4.87 2.15 8.54
CA PRO A 34 5.32 3.30 7.77
C PRO A 34 6.10 2.88 6.51
N THR A 35 6.98 1.88 6.65
CA THR A 35 7.87 1.33 5.61
C THR A 35 7.15 0.67 4.43
N PHE A 36 5.84 0.41 4.53
CA PHE A 36 5.09 -0.29 3.51
C PHE A 36 5.05 0.48 2.19
N ILE A 37 4.84 1.80 2.27
CA ILE A 37 4.76 2.64 1.09
C ILE A 37 6.12 2.74 0.41
N GLU A 38 7.22 2.87 1.17
CA GLU A 38 8.57 2.83 0.61
C GLU A 38 8.89 1.49 -0.06
N GLU A 39 8.41 0.38 0.50
CA GLU A 39 8.61 -0.94 -0.10
C GLU A 39 7.84 -1.10 -1.43
N ILE A 40 6.59 -0.64 -1.50
CA ILE A 40 5.82 -0.61 -2.75
C ILE A 40 6.58 0.21 -3.81
N LYS A 41 7.03 1.41 -3.44
CA LYS A 41 7.83 2.27 -4.33
C LYS A 41 9.07 1.55 -4.82
N ALA A 42 9.86 0.96 -3.91
CA ALA A 42 11.07 0.23 -4.26
C ALA A 42 10.81 -0.96 -5.18
N ASN A 43 9.72 -1.69 -4.95
CA ASN A 43 9.34 -2.84 -5.77
C ASN A 43 8.87 -2.42 -7.17
N GLN A 44 8.26 -1.24 -7.35
CA GLN A 44 7.96 -0.72 -8.69
C GLN A 44 9.21 -0.50 -9.55
N PHE A 45 10.38 -0.27 -8.95
CA PHE A 45 11.63 -0.13 -9.72
C PHE A 45 12.25 -1.47 -10.11
N LYS A 46 11.82 -2.57 -9.49
CA LYS A 46 12.27 -3.92 -9.82
C LYS A 46 11.36 -4.59 -10.86
N ASP A 47 10.14 -4.10 -11.03
CA ASP A 47 9.20 -4.61 -12.02
C ASP A 47 9.54 -4.10 -13.43
N GLU A 48 9.88 -5.04 -14.32
CA GLU A 48 10.28 -4.74 -15.70
C GLU A 48 9.12 -4.19 -16.54
N SER A 49 7.88 -4.66 -16.30
CA SER A 49 6.69 -4.19 -17.01
C SER A 49 6.38 -2.74 -16.66
N LEU A 50 6.53 -2.39 -15.38
CA LEU A 50 6.40 -1.02 -14.89
C LEU A 50 7.56 -0.14 -15.38
N ASN A 51 8.77 -0.69 -15.54
CA ASN A 51 9.88 0.04 -16.14
C ASN A 51 9.61 0.42 -17.60
N GLU A 52 9.05 -0.48 -18.40
CA GLU A 52 8.64 -0.19 -19.77
C GLU A 52 7.49 0.84 -19.82
N LEU A 53 6.53 0.75 -18.89
CA LEU A 53 5.47 1.75 -18.76
C LEU A 53 6.03 3.13 -18.37
N ARG A 54 7.00 3.19 -17.47
CA ARG A 54 7.72 4.43 -17.09
C ARG A 54 8.37 5.06 -18.31
N LYS A 55 9.12 4.30 -19.11
CA LYS A 55 9.69 4.79 -20.37
C LYS A 55 8.62 5.34 -21.31
N LYS A 56 7.53 4.59 -21.54
CA LYS A 56 6.41 5.05 -22.38
C LYS A 56 5.79 6.35 -21.88
N THR A 57 5.65 6.50 -20.55
CA THR A 57 5.13 7.71 -19.92
C THR A 57 6.05 8.92 -20.16
N VAL A 58 7.37 8.74 -19.99
CA VAL A 58 8.37 9.79 -20.31
C VAL A 58 8.33 10.20 -21.79
N TYR A 59 8.09 9.26 -22.70
CA TYR A 59 7.93 9.55 -24.13
C TYR A 59 6.54 10.07 -24.53
N GLY A 60 5.64 10.34 -23.56
CA GLY A 60 4.29 10.83 -23.83
C GLY A 60 3.37 9.81 -24.52
N LYS A 61 3.69 8.52 -24.43
CA LYS A 61 2.96 7.42 -25.08
C LYS A 61 1.99 6.68 -24.15
N ALA A 62 1.94 7.03 -22.87
CA ALA A 62 1.00 6.48 -21.90
C ALA A 62 -0.08 7.53 -21.57
N GLN A 63 -1.35 7.18 -21.73
CA GLN A 63 -2.47 8.00 -21.27
C GLN A 63 -2.82 7.66 -19.83
N ASP A 64 -3.31 8.64 -19.07
CA ASP A 64 -3.79 8.49 -17.68
C ASP A 64 -2.76 7.98 -16.67
N VAL A 65 -1.49 7.90 -17.04
CA VAL A 65 -0.38 7.50 -16.18
C VAL A 65 0.49 8.72 -15.88
N ALA A 66 0.78 8.93 -14.60
CA ALA A 66 1.62 10.02 -14.10
C ALA A 66 2.82 9.47 -13.32
N LEU A 67 3.92 10.22 -13.37
CA LEU A 67 5.12 10.00 -12.56
C LEU A 67 5.20 11.10 -11.51
N ASP A 68 5.48 10.73 -10.26
CA ASP A 68 5.84 11.69 -9.23
C ASP A 68 7.31 12.15 -9.37
N GLU A 69 7.75 13.06 -8.50
CA GLU A 69 9.15 13.56 -8.48
C GLU A 69 10.19 12.44 -8.29
N GLY A 70 9.79 11.31 -7.70
CA GLY A 70 10.62 10.13 -7.51
C GLY A 70 10.55 9.12 -8.67
N GLY A 71 9.73 9.36 -9.70
CA GLY A 71 9.54 8.42 -10.81
C GLY A 71 8.64 7.21 -10.47
N VAL A 72 7.84 7.32 -9.41
CA VAL A 72 6.82 6.33 -9.02
C VAL A 72 5.60 6.49 -9.93
N LEU A 73 5.10 5.37 -10.45
CA LEU A 73 3.94 5.35 -11.33
C LEU A 73 2.64 5.43 -10.55
N SER A 74 1.73 6.24 -11.07
CA SER A 74 0.34 6.32 -10.64
C SER A 74 -0.60 6.33 -11.82
N PHE A 75 -1.80 5.75 -11.64
CA PHE A 75 -2.91 5.82 -12.57
C PHE A 75 -4.07 6.53 -11.87
N LYS A 76 -4.52 7.67 -12.42
CA LYS A 76 -5.62 8.46 -11.83
C LYS A 76 -5.47 8.65 -10.31
N GLU A 77 -4.31 9.15 -9.90
CA GLU A 77 -3.95 9.41 -8.48
C GLU A 77 -3.79 8.18 -7.59
N ARG A 78 -3.85 6.96 -8.15
CA ARG A 78 -3.60 5.71 -7.43
C ARG A 78 -2.23 5.15 -7.78
N MET A 79 -1.42 4.89 -6.76
CA MET A 79 -0.09 4.28 -6.94
C MET A 79 -0.22 2.87 -7.53
N TYR A 80 0.65 2.52 -8.48
CA TYR A 80 0.78 1.13 -8.91
C TYR A 80 1.35 0.26 -7.79
N VAL A 81 0.71 -0.87 -7.52
CA VAL A 81 1.23 -1.87 -6.58
C VAL A 81 1.70 -3.06 -7.44
N PRO A 82 3.00 -3.39 -7.46
CA PRO A 82 3.55 -4.54 -8.19
C PRO A 82 2.98 -5.87 -7.70
#